data_AF-A0AAN8RDW8-F1
#
_entry.id   AF-A0AAN8RDW8-F1
#
_cell.length_a   1.000
_cell.length_b   1.000
_cell.length_c   1.000
_cell.angle_alpha   90.00
_cell.angle_beta   90.00
_cell.angle_gamma   90.00
#
_symmetry.space_group_name_H-M   'P 1'
#
loop_
_entity.id
_entity.type
_entity.pdbx_description
1 polymer ?
#
loop_
_entity_poly.entity_id
_entity_poly.type
_entity_poly.pdbx_seq_one_letter_code
_entity_poly.pdbx_strand_id
1 'polypeptide(L)'
;MKEKTTKTIELKDIIDNDLAFSLFVQFSYFGTYGYDGEKEEALQVHALVYVFAEKFEVLGLKALALKKATALCSKAINDESNNSLIKVLQFALPETVPVIYNATYDPNTGKYPSFLTEKVGSNVVSTPTTNRDGFRMLLAKFAARHIESLRKNESFMSVLQEQPAFGTDIILFAGTSSEFQTDSKGSLVF
;
A
#
# COMPACT_ATOMS: atom_id res chain seq x y z
N MET A 1 -30.63 -12.48 -15.46
CA MET A 1 -29.95 -12.30 -14.16
C MET A 1 -31.01 -12.08 -13.09
N LYS A 2 -31.06 -12.94 -12.06
CA LYS A 2 -32.07 -12.84 -10.97
C LYS A 2 -31.93 -11.54 -10.15
N GLU A 3 -30.73 -10.97 -10.10
CA GLU A 3 -30.43 -9.69 -9.43
C GLU A 3 -31.21 -8.49 -9.99
N LYS A 4 -31.56 -8.54 -11.27
CA LYS A 4 -32.31 -7.45 -11.94
C LYS A 4 -33.72 -7.27 -11.36
N THR A 5 -34.23 -8.29 -10.67
CA THR A 5 -35.60 -8.32 -10.13
C THR A 5 -35.64 -7.99 -8.63
N THR A 6 -34.59 -8.34 -7.88
CA THR A 6 -34.52 -8.15 -6.43
C THR A 6 -33.98 -6.78 -6.01
N LYS A 7 -33.33 -6.01 -6.90
CA LYS A 7 -32.69 -4.72 -6.61
C LYS A 7 -31.66 -4.75 -5.45
N THR A 8 -31.21 -5.94 -5.07
CA THR A 8 -30.26 -6.17 -3.99
C THR A 8 -29.09 -6.98 -4.54
N ILE A 9 -27.87 -6.54 -4.24
CA ILE A 9 -26.62 -7.24 -4.53
C ILE A 9 -26.02 -7.63 -3.18
N GLU A 10 -25.75 -8.92 -3.00
CA GLU A 10 -25.13 -9.44 -1.78
C GLU A 10 -23.63 -9.63 -2.01
N LEU A 11 -22.83 -8.97 -1.19
CA LEU A 11 -21.39 -9.14 -1.12
C LEU A 11 -21.09 -10.12 0.03
N LYS A 12 -20.34 -11.20 -0.20
CA LYS A 12 -20.19 -12.35 0.73
C LYS A 12 -18.75 -12.78 0.98
N ASP A 13 -17.81 -12.09 0.38
CA ASP A 13 -16.40 -12.44 0.47
C ASP A 13 -15.78 -11.82 1.72
N ILE A 14 -14.68 -12.40 2.20
CA ILE A 14 -13.92 -11.91 3.37
C ILE A 14 -13.42 -10.47 3.16
N ILE A 15 -13.23 -10.11 1.89
CA ILE A 15 -12.74 -8.81 1.44
C ILE A 15 -13.87 -7.78 1.25
N ASP A 16 -15.13 -8.20 1.38
CA ASP A 16 -16.31 -7.34 1.32
C ASP A 16 -16.51 -6.66 2.68
N ASN A 17 -15.57 -5.78 3.03
CA ASN A 17 -15.54 -5.08 4.30
C ASN A 17 -16.52 -3.89 4.29
N ASP A 18 -17.45 -3.85 5.27
CA ASP A 18 -18.49 -2.81 5.38
C ASP A 18 -17.92 -1.39 5.44
N LEU A 19 -16.78 -1.22 6.10
CA LEU A 19 -16.10 0.08 6.18
C LEU A 19 -15.53 0.46 4.81
N ALA A 20 -14.84 -0.44 4.13
CA ALA A 20 -14.32 -0.18 2.78
C ALA A 20 -15.44 0.14 1.78
N PHE A 21 -16.57 -0.58 1.86
CA PHE A 21 -17.76 -0.30 1.05
C PHE A 21 -18.33 1.11 1.36
N SER A 22 -18.45 1.46 2.64
CA SER A 22 -18.93 2.79 3.05
C SER A 22 -18.04 3.92 2.52
N LEU A 23 -16.72 3.73 2.54
CA LEU A 23 -15.77 4.69 1.97
C LEU A 23 -15.81 4.73 0.44
N PHE A 24 -16.07 3.60 -0.22
CA PHE A 24 -16.34 3.56 -1.66
C PHE A 24 -17.61 4.35 -2.03
N VAL A 25 -18.67 4.26 -1.21
CA VAL A 25 -19.89 5.07 -1.42
C VAL A 25 -19.55 6.56 -1.33
N GLN A 26 -18.81 6.99 -0.30
CA GLN A 26 -18.36 8.40 -0.21
C GLN A 26 -17.59 8.82 -1.46
N PHE A 27 -16.62 8.00 -1.91
CA PHE A 27 -15.86 8.27 -3.12
C PHE A 27 -16.75 8.40 -4.36
N SER A 28 -17.76 7.55 -4.50
CA SER A 28 -18.67 7.57 -5.64
C SER A 28 -19.48 8.87 -5.74
N TYR A 29 -19.81 9.48 -4.60
CA TYR A 29 -20.56 10.75 -4.55
C TYR A 29 -19.67 11.99 -4.60
N PHE A 30 -18.49 11.96 -3.96
CA PHE A 30 -17.67 13.16 -3.72
C PHE A 30 -16.32 13.15 -4.44
N GLY A 31 -15.96 12.06 -5.11
CA GLY A 31 -14.63 11.87 -5.71
C GLY A 31 -13.51 11.71 -4.67
N THR A 32 -13.85 11.59 -3.39
CA THR A 32 -12.92 11.39 -2.27
C THR A 32 -13.61 10.63 -1.14
N TYR A 33 -12.84 10.12 -0.18
CA TYR A 33 -13.36 9.53 1.05
C TYR A 33 -12.63 10.08 2.28
N GLY A 34 -13.35 10.22 3.37
CA GLY A 34 -12.83 10.61 4.68
C GLY A 34 -12.93 9.45 5.66
N TYR A 35 -11.86 9.23 6.43
CA TYR A 35 -11.88 8.32 7.57
C TYR A 35 -11.54 9.14 8.82
N ASP A 36 -12.53 9.32 9.68
CA ASP A 36 -12.44 10.12 10.90
C ASP A 36 -12.25 9.24 12.15
N GLY A 37 -11.96 7.94 11.97
CA GLY A 37 -11.74 7.00 13.05
C GLY A 37 -10.35 7.13 13.70
N GLU A 38 -9.99 6.13 14.50
CA GLU A 38 -8.73 6.17 15.24
C GLU A 38 -7.53 6.20 14.27
N LYS A 39 -6.57 7.07 14.57
CA LYS A 39 -5.36 7.24 13.73
C LYS A 39 -4.57 5.94 13.60
N GLU A 40 -4.77 5.01 14.52
CA GLU A 40 -4.09 3.73 14.62
C GLU A 40 -4.52 2.74 13.54
N GLU A 41 -5.78 2.83 13.12
CA GLU A 41 -6.33 1.96 12.07
C GLU A 41 -6.14 2.57 10.67
N ALA A 42 -5.77 3.84 10.56
CA ALA A 42 -5.81 4.59 9.30
C ALA A 42 -5.02 3.91 8.15
N LEU A 43 -3.86 3.30 8.45
CA LEU A 43 -3.08 2.58 7.45
C LEU A 43 -3.81 1.32 6.95
N GLN A 44 -4.36 0.54 7.87
CA GLN A 44 -5.11 -0.68 7.56
C GLN A 44 -6.40 -0.36 6.81
N VAL A 45 -7.10 0.72 7.18
CA VAL A 45 -8.30 1.19 6.47
C VAL A 45 -7.97 1.55 5.02
N HIS A 46 -6.90 2.29 4.78
CA HIS A 46 -6.48 2.60 3.40
C HIS A 46 -6.11 1.34 2.61
N ALA A 47 -5.53 0.32 3.26
CA ALA A 47 -5.26 -0.97 2.63
C ALA A 47 -6.55 -1.72 2.27
N LEU A 48 -7.53 -1.76 3.18
CA LEU A 48 -8.84 -2.38 2.91
C LEU A 48 -9.55 -1.69 1.74
N VAL A 49 -9.54 -0.36 1.69
CA VAL A 49 -10.13 0.39 0.56
C VAL A 49 -9.37 0.12 -0.74
N TYR A 50 -8.04 0.02 -0.68
CA TYR A 50 -7.21 -0.29 -1.85
C TYR A 50 -7.55 -1.67 -2.42
N VAL A 51 -7.65 -2.68 -1.57
CA VAL A 51 -8.01 -4.05 -1.94
C VAL A 51 -9.44 -4.15 -2.45
N PHE A 52 -10.39 -3.47 -1.79
CA PHE A 52 -11.76 -3.37 -2.27
C PHE A 52 -11.78 -2.78 -3.69
N ALA A 53 -11.08 -1.67 -3.90
CA ALA A 53 -11.01 -1.02 -5.21
C ALA A 53 -10.36 -1.88 -6.29
N GLU A 54 -9.38 -2.71 -5.94
CA GLU A 54 -8.81 -3.72 -6.86
C GLU A 54 -9.86 -4.73 -7.28
N LYS A 55 -10.58 -5.31 -6.31
CA LYS A 55 -11.59 -6.35 -6.56
C LYS A 55 -12.74 -5.84 -7.44
N PHE A 56 -13.18 -4.60 -7.23
CA PHE A 56 -14.28 -3.99 -7.97
C PHE A 56 -13.82 -3.16 -9.18
N GLU A 57 -12.52 -3.24 -9.53
CA GLU A 57 -11.91 -2.54 -10.67
C GLU A 57 -12.11 -1.01 -10.67
N VAL A 58 -12.21 -0.41 -9.49
CA VAL A 58 -12.41 1.03 -9.30
C VAL A 58 -11.04 1.73 -9.25
N LEU A 59 -10.39 1.83 -10.41
CA LEU A 59 -9.00 2.33 -10.54
C LEU A 59 -8.76 3.70 -9.86
N GLY A 60 -9.73 4.62 -9.95
CA GLY A 60 -9.64 5.93 -9.31
C GLY A 60 -9.60 5.85 -7.78
N LEU A 61 -10.39 4.95 -7.19
CA LEU A 61 -10.38 4.72 -5.75
C LEU A 61 -9.10 4.02 -5.30
N LYS A 62 -8.63 3.03 -6.07
CA LYS A 62 -7.36 2.32 -5.81
C LYS A 62 -6.20 3.32 -5.76
N ALA A 63 -6.09 4.19 -6.76
CA ALA A 63 -5.07 5.24 -6.80
C ALA A 63 -5.20 6.23 -5.64
N LEU A 64 -6.43 6.63 -5.28
CA LEU A 64 -6.67 7.54 -4.17
C LEU A 64 -6.30 6.92 -2.81
N ALA A 65 -6.62 5.65 -2.59
CA ALA A 65 -6.29 4.94 -1.36
C ALA A 65 -4.79 4.81 -1.17
N LEU A 66 -4.06 4.45 -2.24
CA LEU A 66 -2.61 4.47 -2.23
C LEU A 66 -2.07 5.87 -1.92
N LYS A 67 -2.57 6.91 -2.59
CA LYS A 67 -2.14 8.29 -2.36
C LYS A 67 -2.32 8.72 -0.89
N LYS A 68 -3.44 8.36 -0.26
CA LYS A 68 -3.71 8.67 1.15
C LYS A 68 -2.77 7.89 2.09
N ALA A 69 -2.56 6.60 1.85
CA ALA A 69 -1.60 5.81 2.61
C ALA A 69 -0.17 6.33 2.46
N THR A 70 0.25 6.69 1.26
CA THR A 70 1.56 7.29 1.01
C THR A 70 1.71 8.60 1.76
N ALA A 71 0.72 9.49 1.71
CA ALA A 71 0.74 10.75 2.45
C ALA A 71 0.86 10.54 3.96
N LEU A 72 0.20 9.51 4.50
CA LEU A 72 0.28 9.12 5.90
C LEU A 72 1.70 8.67 6.28
N CYS A 73 2.30 7.77 5.50
CA CYS A 73 3.68 7.31 5.69
C CYS A 73 4.70 8.45 5.53
N SER A 74 4.57 9.28 4.49
CA SER A 74 5.45 10.44 4.27
C SER A 74 5.39 11.43 5.42
N LYS A 75 4.19 11.70 5.96
CA LYS A 75 4.02 12.58 7.12
C LYS A 75 4.73 12.04 8.35
N ALA A 76 4.67 10.72 8.59
CA ALA A 76 5.37 10.09 9.70
C ALA A 76 6.90 10.18 9.54
N ILE A 77 7.40 10.10 8.31
CA ILE A 77 8.84 10.11 8.03
C ILE A 77 9.44 11.53 8.09
N ASN A 78 8.75 12.52 7.51
CA ASN A 78 9.30 13.86 7.30
C ASN A 78 9.12 14.80 8.50
N ASP A 79 8.26 14.44 9.44
CA ASP A 79 8.02 15.22 10.65
C ASP A 79 8.71 14.55 11.84
N GLU A 80 9.93 15.01 12.15
CA GLU A 80 10.75 14.46 13.25
C GLU A 80 10.06 14.56 14.63
N SER A 81 9.03 15.41 14.76
CA SER A 81 8.24 15.52 15.98
C SER A 81 7.16 14.43 16.11
N ASN A 82 6.82 13.72 15.02
CA ASN A 82 5.78 12.68 14.97
C ASN A 82 6.28 11.26 15.30
N ASN A 83 7.13 11.13 16.33
CA ASN A 83 7.54 9.82 16.84
C ASN A 83 6.36 8.93 17.26
N SER A 84 5.24 9.52 17.67
CA SER A 84 4.00 8.80 17.98
C SER A 84 3.40 8.15 16.73
N LEU A 85 3.30 8.88 15.61
CA LEU A 85 2.73 8.35 14.37
C LEU A 85 3.61 7.23 13.78
N ILE A 86 4.93 7.36 13.84
CA ILE A 86 5.84 6.28 13.41
C ILE A 86 5.54 5.00 14.20
N LYS A 87 5.44 5.07 15.53
CA LYS A 87 5.14 3.90 16.38
C LYS A 87 3.77 3.30 16.06
N VAL A 88 2.76 4.15 15.85
CA VAL A 88 1.42 3.73 15.46
C VAL A 88 1.46 2.95 14.13
N LEU A 89 2.14 3.47 13.11
CA LEU A 89 2.26 2.78 11.82
C LEU A 89 3.07 1.49 11.91
N GLN A 90 4.12 1.47 12.74
CA GLN A 90 4.88 0.25 13.02
C GLN A 90 4.03 -0.82 13.72
N PHE A 91 3.07 -0.41 14.54
CA PHE A 91 2.13 -1.32 15.20
C PHE A 91 1.05 -1.83 14.25
N ALA A 92 0.59 -1.00 13.31
CA ALA A 92 -0.42 -1.39 12.31
C ALA A 92 0.15 -2.25 11.16
N LEU A 93 1.47 -2.19 10.92
CA LEU A 93 2.14 -2.89 9.82
C LEU A 93 1.85 -4.41 9.79
N PRO A 94 2.02 -5.16 10.90
CA PRO A 94 1.80 -6.60 10.92
C PRO A 94 0.39 -7.01 10.46
N GLU A 95 -0.63 -6.22 10.80
CA GLU A 95 -2.00 -6.51 10.37
C GLU A 95 -2.30 -6.05 8.93
N THR A 96 -1.64 -4.98 8.49
CA THR A 96 -1.84 -4.41 7.16
C THR A 96 -1.19 -5.25 6.06
N VAL A 97 -0.01 -5.82 6.33
CA VAL A 97 0.76 -6.58 5.33
C VAL A 97 -0.03 -7.77 4.77
N PRO A 98 -0.63 -8.67 5.57
CA PRO A 98 -1.44 -9.78 5.06
C PRO A 98 -2.63 -9.30 4.21
N VAL A 99 -3.28 -8.20 4.58
CA VAL A 99 -4.41 -7.63 3.80
C VAL A 99 -3.97 -7.33 2.37
N ILE A 100 -2.84 -6.65 2.20
CA ILE A 100 -2.32 -6.30 0.87
C ILE A 100 -1.75 -7.53 0.16
N TYR A 101 -0.87 -8.29 0.81
CA TYR A 101 -0.11 -9.35 0.14
C TYR A 101 -0.96 -10.57 -0.23
N ASN A 102 -2.05 -10.83 0.49
CA ASN A 102 -2.97 -11.92 0.15
C ASN A 102 -3.99 -11.53 -0.93
N ALA A 103 -4.31 -10.23 -1.08
CA ALA A 103 -5.43 -9.79 -1.92
C ALA A 103 -5.02 -9.00 -3.18
N THR A 104 -3.75 -8.62 -3.30
CA THR A 104 -3.20 -8.02 -4.53
C THR A 104 -2.35 -9.04 -5.27
N TYR A 105 -2.21 -8.93 -6.59
CA TYR A 105 -1.28 -9.77 -7.36
C TYR A 105 -0.15 -8.92 -7.93
N ASP A 106 1.10 -9.33 -7.70
CA ASP A 106 2.29 -8.70 -8.28
C ASP A 106 3.12 -9.77 -9.02
N PRO A 107 3.14 -9.77 -10.38
CA PRO A 107 3.87 -10.75 -11.18
C PRO A 107 5.39 -10.64 -11.05
N ASN A 108 5.87 -9.57 -10.42
CA ASN A 108 7.27 -9.27 -10.19
C ASN A 108 7.65 -9.43 -8.70
N THR A 109 6.78 -10.02 -7.88
CA THR A 109 7.09 -10.41 -6.50
C THR A 109 8.39 -11.21 -6.45
N GLY A 110 9.33 -10.77 -5.62
CA GLY A 110 10.62 -11.43 -5.44
C GLY A 110 11.63 -11.27 -6.59
N LYS A 111 11.30 -10.49 -7.63
CA LYS A 111 12.24 -10.15 -8.72
C LYS A 111 12.91 -8.81 -8.41
N TYR A 112 14.22 -8.74 -8.66
CA TYR A 112 14.93 -7.46 -8.66
C TYR A 112 14.42 -6.58 -9.81
N PRO A 113 14.35 -5.25 -9.62
CA PRO A 113 14.00 -4.33 -10.68
C PRO A 113 14.89 -4.53 -11.90
N SER A 114 14.34 -4.96 -13.02
CA SER A 114 15.01 -4.90 -14.32
C SER A 114 14.90 -3.46 -14.85
N PHE A 115 16.03 -2.87 -15.20
CA PHE A 115 16.07 -1.58 -15.88
C PHE A 115 16.05 -1.83 -17.38
N LEU A 116 15.05 -1.29 -18.08
CA LEU A 116 15.20 -1.10 -19.53
C LEU A 116 15.97 0.19 -19.72
N THR A 117 17.20 0.06 -20.21
CA THR A 117 17.93 1.17 -20.80
C THR A 117 17.41 1.42 -22.20
N GLU A 118 16.62 2.47 -22.38
CA GLU A 118 16.28 2.99 -23.71
C GLU A 118 17.23 4.13 -24.06
N LYS A 119 17.87 4.03 -25.24
CA LYS A 119 18.60 5.14 -25.84
C LYS A 119 17.62 6.00 -26.62
N VAL A 120 17.27 7.17 -26.08
CA VAL A 120 16.56 8.22 -26.81
C VAL A 120 17.58 9.30 -27.15
N GLY A 121 18.15 9.21 -28.35
CA GLY A 121 19.23 10.11 -28.78
C GLY A 121 20.56 9.86 -28.04
N SER A 122 21.20 10.92 -27.53
CA SER A 122 22.45 10.84 -26.75
C SER A 122 22.25 10.48 -25.28
N ASN A 123 21.00 10.50 -24.80
CA ASN A 123 20.69 10.28 -23.39
C ASN A 123 20.26 8.83 -23.18
N VAL A 124 20.95 8.15 -22.26
CA VAL A 124 20.56 6.84 -21.76
C VAL A 124 19.54 7.07 -20.66
N VAL A 125 18.28 6.70 -20.89
CA VAL A 125 17.23 6.74 -19.88
C VAL A 125 17.02 5.32 -19.39
N SER A 126 17.38 5.07 -18.13
CA SER A 126 17.10 3.81 -17.45
C SER A 126 15.71 3.91 -16.82
N THR A 127 14.70 3.33 -17.46
CA THR A 127 13.37 3.21 -16.85
C THR A 127 13.26 1.87 -16.13
N PRO A 128 12.93 1.86 -14.82
CA PRO A 128 12.64 0.61 -14.13
C PRO A 128 11.36 -0.01 -14.72
N THR A 129 11.43 -1.27 -15.16
CA THR A 129 10.29 -2.00 -15.78
C THR A 129 9.31 -2.59 -14.79
N THR A 130 9.30 -2.09 -13.57
CA THR A 130 8.61 -2.71 -12.47
C THR A 130 7.14 -2.31 -12.46
N ASN A 131 6.31 -3.09 -13.15
CA ASN A 131 4.88 -3.19 -12.86
C ASN A 131 4.73 -3.91 -11.51
N ARG A 132 5.03 -3.20 -10.41
CA ARG A 132 4.96 -3.67 -9.02
C ARG A 132 3.75 -3.02 -8.38
N ASP A 133 3.10 -3.73 -7.47
CA ASP A 133 1.94 -3.15 -6.78
C ASP A 133 2.39 -1.99 -5.87
N GLY A 134 1.78 -0.82 -6.06
CA GLY A 134 2.21 0.40 -5.37
C GLY A 134 2.07 0.32 -3.85
N PHE A 135 1.06 -0.38 -3.34
CA PHE A 135 0.84 -0.50 -1.91
C PHE A 135 1.81 -1.51 -1.28
N ARG A 136 2.10 -2.63 -1.96
CA ARG A 136 3.18 -3.54 -1.54
C ARG A 136 4.50 -2.80 -1.37
N MET A 137 4.86 -2.01 -2.38
CA MET A 137 6.09 -1.23 -2.37
C MET A 137 6.10 -0.16 -1.27
N LEU A 138 4.94 0.44 -0.99
CA LEU A 138 4.77 1.38 0.12
C LEU A 138 5.10 0.75 1.47
N LEU A 139 4.50 -0.41 1.76
CA LEU A 139 4.73 -1.12 3.02
C LEU A 139 6.20 -1.57 3.13
N ALA A 140 6.76 -2.12 2.05
CA ALA A 140 8.15 -2.56 2.03
C ALA A 140 9.15 -1.42 2.27
N LYS A 141 8.97 -0.27 1.60
CA LYS A 141 9.83 0.90 1.76
C LYS A 141 9.72 1.50 3.16
N PHE A 142 8.51 1.60 3.70
CA PHE A 142 8.30 2.07 5.08
C PHE A 142 8.95 1.12 6.10
N ALA A 143 8.75 -0.19 5.94
CA ALA A 143 9.33 -1.19 6.83
C ALA A 143 10.87 -1.23 6.76
N ALA A 144 11.46 -1.16 5.56
CA ALA A 144 12.91 -1.13 5.38
C ALA A 144 13.58 0.04 6.10
N ARG A 145 12.98 1.24 6.03
CA ARG A 145 13.47 2.43 6.73
C ARG A 145 13.49 2.26 8.26
N HIS A 146 12.57 1.48 8.80
CA HIS A 146 12.38 1.28 10.23
C HIS A 146 12.74 -0.14 10.69
N ILE A 147 13.53 -0.87 9.91
CA ILE A 147 13.78 -2.30 10.14
C ILE A 147 14.47 -2.57 11.48
N GLU A 148 15.29 -1.64 11.97
CA GLU A 148 16.01 -1.78 13.24
C GLU A 148 15.08 -1.79 14.46
N SER A 149 13.98 -1.04 14.43
CA SER A 149 12.95 -1.06 15.48
C SER A 149 11.97 -2.20 15.24
N LEU A 150 11.56 -2.42 13.99
CA LEU A 150 10.57 -3.44 13.62
C LEU A 150 11.04 -4.86 13.90
N ARG A 151 12.34 -5.18 13.73
CA ARG A 151 12.89 -6.51 14.05
C ARG A 151 12.79 -6.90 15.52
N LYS A 152 12.49 -5.95 16.42
CA LYS A 152 12.26 -6.20 17.85
C LYS A 152 10.79 -6.49 18.16
N ASN A 153 9.89 -6.34 17.20
CA ASN A 153 8.46 -6.61 17.33
C ASN A 153 8.17 -8.05 16.86
N GLU A 154 7.68 -8.89 17.76
CA GLU A 154 7.40 -10.31 17.46
C GLU A 154 6.31 -10.49 16.40
N SER A 155 5.23 -9.69 16.44
CA SER A 155 4.16 -9.74 15.45
C SER A 155 4.68 -9.41 14.04
N PHE A 156 5.58 -8.43 13.94
CA PHE A 156 6.24 -8.12 12.66
C PHE A 156 7.12 -9.28 12.16
N MET A 157 7.87 -9.93 13.06
CA MET A 157 8.69 -11.09 12.70
C MET A 157 7.85 -12.29 12.27
N SER A 158 6.68 -12.53 12.88
CA SER A 158 5.72 -13.57 12.43
C SER A 158 5.28 -13.32 10.99
N VAL A 159 4.91 -12.07 10.69
CA VAL A 159 4.49 -11.67 9.35
C VAL A 159 5.61 -11.86 8.32
N LEU A 160 6.87 -11.56 8.67
CA LEU A 160 8.00 -11.82 7.76
C LEU A 160 8.18 -13.32 7.45
N GLN A 161 7.91 -14.19 8.42
CA GLN A 161 7.96 -15.64 8.22
C GLN A 161 6.79 -16.13 7.35
N GLU A 162 5.59 -15.62 7.61
CA GLU A 162 4.36 -15.99 6.90
C GLU A 162 4.26 -15.39 5.49
N GLN A 163 4.92 -14.25 5.25
CA GLN A 163 4.89 -13.51 3.99
C GLN A 163 6.31 -13.32 3.40
N PRO A 164 6.96 -14.37 2.84
CA PRO A 164 8.31 -14.28 2.28
C PRO A 164 8.44 -13.26 1.14
N ALA A 165 7.36 -13.06 0.39
CA ALA A 165 7.24 -12.04 -0.65
C ALA A 165 7.52 -10.62 -0.10
N PHE A 166 6.91 -10.29 1.04
CA PHE A 166 7.12 -9.02 1.72
C PHE A 166 8.56 -8.87 2.20
N GLY A 167 9.14 -9.92 2.79
CA GLY A 167 10.54 -9.91 3.20
C GLY A 167 11.49 -9.65 2.02
N THR A 168 11.21 -10.23 0.85
CA THR A 168 12.03 -9.98 -0.36
C THR A 168 11.89 -8.53 -0.82
N ASP A 169 10.69 -7.96 -0.76
CA ASP A 169 10.45 -6.58 -1.14
C ASP A 169 11.14 -5.60 -0.18
N ILE A 170 11.23 -5.90 1.12
CA ILE A 170 11.99 -5.09 2.09
C ILE A 170 13.47 -5.05 1.72
N ILE A 171 14.06 -6.19 1.33
CA ILE A 171 15.49 -6.29 1.00
C ILE A 171 15.86 -5.34 -0.15
N LEU A 172 14.94 -5.10 -1.10
CA LEU A 172 15.16 -4.14 -2.19
C LEU A 172 15.47 -2.72 -1.69
N PHE A 173 14.94 -2.35 -0.53
CA PHE A 173 15.11 -1.04 0.09
C PHE A 173 16.09 -1.06 1.27
N ALA A 174 16.51 -2.25 1.72
CA ALA A 174 17.50 -2.39 2.78
C ALA A 174 18.89 -1.97 2.26
N GLY A 175 19.38 -0.81 2.72
CA GLY A 175 20.70 -0.29 2.37
C GLY A 175 20.72 0.81 1.30
N THR A 176 19.57 1.16 0.71
CA THR A 176 19.45 2.40 -0.07
C THR A 176 19.03 3.52 0.89
N SER A 177 19.87 4.53 1.08
CA SER A 177 19.51 5.76 1.78
C SER A 177 18.55 6.65 0.96
N SER A 178 17.82 6.06 0.00
CA SER A 178 16.99 6.80 -0.93
C SER A 178 15.81 7.41 -0.18
N GLU A 179 15.62 8.70 -0.41
CA GLU A 179 14.55 9.46 0.22
C GLU A 179 13.18 8.86 -0.12
N PHE A 180 12.22 9.03 0.79
CA PHE A 180 10.83 8.66 0.58
C PHE A 180 10.17 9.68 -0.36
N GLN A 181 10.53 9.63 -1.64
CA GLN A 181 10.04 10.54 -2.67
C GLN A 181 8.73 10.04 -3.26
N THR A 182 7.82 10.98 -3.51
CA THR A 182 6.52 10.73 -4.14
C THR A 182 6.40 11.55 -5.41
N ASP A 183 5.82 10.97 -6.46
CA ASP A 183 5.53 11.70 -7.70
C ASP A 183 4.39 12.72 -7.49
N SER A 184 4.08 13.49 -8.52
CA SER A 184 2.99 14.48 -8.49
C SER A 184 1.59 13.87 -8.30
N LYS A 185 1.46 12.54 -8.39
CA LYS A 185 0.22 11.79 -8.15
C LYS A 185 0.17 11.18 -6.74
N GLY A 186 1.25 11.29 -5.97
CA GLY A 186 1.37 10.72 -4.62
C GLY A 186 1.69 9.22 -4.62
N SER A 187 2.19 8.70 -5.75
CA SER A 187 2.79 7.37 -5.84
C SER A 187 4.26 7.44 -5.44
N LEU A 188 4.82 6.35 -4.91
CA LEU A 188 6.25 6.30 -4.63
C LEU A 188 7.08 6.39 -5.91
N VAL A 189 8.14 7.20 -5.86
CA VAL A 189 9.20 7.20 -6.87
C VAL A 189 10.21 6.11 -6.51
N PHE A 190 10.52 5.26 -7.49
CA PHE A 190 11.49 4.17 -7.41
C PHE A 190 12.83 4.59 -8.00
#